data_AF-A0A3B9SRW8-F1
#
_entry.id   AF-A0A3B9SRW8-F1
#
_cell.length_a   1.000
_cell.length_b   1.000
_cell.length_c   1.000
_cell.angle_alpha   90.00
_cell.angle_beta   90.00
_cell.angle_gamma   90.00
#
_symmetry.space_group_name_H-M   'P 1'
#
loop_
_entity.id
_entity.type
_entity.pdbx_description
1 polymer ?
#
loop_
_entity_poly.entity_id
_entity_poly.type
_entity_poly.pdbx_seq_one_letter_code
_entity_poly.pdbx_strand_id
1 'polypeptide(L)' 'MRRVIVTCIRFYQVCVSPFLPRSCRFYPTCSEYAVQAVTKYGVIKGLLLAAYRILRCNPFSPGGYDPVK' A
#
# COMPACT_ATOMS: atom_id res chain seq x y z
N MET A 1 -7.29 2.33 -16.89
CA MET A 1 -7.71 1.82 -15.57
C MET A 1 -6.58 1.86 -14.52
N ARG A 2 -5.40 1.24 -14.76
CA ARG A 2 -4.29 1.23 -13.77
C ARG A 2 -3.86 2.63 -13.30
N ARG A 3 -3.70 3.59 -14.23
CA ARG A 3 -3.33 4.97 -13.91
C ARG A 3 -4.34 5.68 -13.01
N VAL A 4 -5.64 5.52 -13.24
CA VAL A 4 -6.69 6.18 -12.45
C VAL A 4 -6.59 5.77 -10.97
N ILE A 5 -6.42 4.48 -10.71
CA ILE A 5 -6.31 3.98 -9.33
C ILE A 5 -4.99 4.37 -8.68
N VAL A 6 -3.88 4.34 -9.42
CA VAL A 6 -2.60 4.83 -8.90
C VAL A 6 -2.68 6.33 -8.59
N THR A 7 -3.36 7.13 -9.42
CA THR A 7 -3.57 8.55 -9.17
C THR A 7 -4.45 8.77 -7.95
N CYS A 8 -5.53 8.00 -7.75
CA CYS A 8 -6.34 8.07 -6.54
C CYS A 8 -5.54 7.69 -5.28
N ILE A 9 -4.71 6.64 -5.35
CA ILE A 9 -3.86 6.22 -4.23
C ILE A 9 -2.79 7.28 -3.94
N ARG A 10 -2.18 7.89 -4.97
CA ARG A 10 -1.24 9.00 -4.78
C ARG A 10 -1.91 10.25 -4.23
N PHE A 11 -3.12 10.56 -4.67
CA PHE A 11 -3.90 11.68 -4.13
C PHE A 11 -4.21 11.44 -2.64
N TYR A 12 -4.60 10.23 -2.27
CA TYR A 12 -4.71 9.82 -0.88
C TYR A 12 -3.38 9.93 -0.12
N GLN A 13 -2.25 9.50 -0.70
CA GLN A 13 -0.93 9.66 -0.07
C GLN A 13 -0.59 11.14 0.16
N VAL A 14 -0.90 12.04 -0.77
CA VAL A 14 -0.52 13.45 -0.65
C VAL A 14 -1.48 14.22 0.26
N CYS A 15 -2.78 13.93 0.21
CA CYS A 15 -3.79 14.65 1.00
C CYS A 15 -4.00 14.06 2.40
N VAL A 16 -3.83 12.74 2.58
CA VAL A 16 -4.15 12.04 3.84
C VAL A 16 -2.89 11.55 4.56
N SER A 17 -1.88 11.04 3.84
CA SER A 17 -0.65 10.55 4.50
C SER A 17 0.12 11.57 5.35
N PRO A 18 0.18 12.90 5.06
CA PRO A 18 0.88 13.84 5.94
C PRO A 18 0.16 14.07 7.27
N PHE A 19 -1.14 13.78 7.33
CA PHE A 19 -1.94 13.90 8.55
C PHE A 19 -2.01 12.60 9.36
N LEU A 20 -1.57 11.47 8.79
CA LEU A 20 -1.52 10.20 9.50
C LEU A 20 -0.12 9.94 10.06
N PRO A 21 -0.01 9.47 11.31
CA PRO A 21 1.27 9.00 11.84
C PRO A 21 1.80 7.83 10.99
N ARG A 22 3.12 7.63 10.97
CA ARG A 22 3.76 6.50 10.27
C ARG A 22 3.44 5.19 10.99
N SER A 23 2.23 4.67 10.79
CA SER A 23 1.74 3.43 11.41
C SER A 23 2.12 2.17 10.63
N CYS A 24 2.67 2.33 9.41
CA CYS A 24 3.12 1.20 8.62
C CYS A 24 4.34 0.54 9.27
N ARG A 25 4.18 -0.72 9.71
CA ARG A 25 5.28 -1.54 10.22
C ARG A 25 6.12 -2.22 9.15
N PHE A 26 5.61 -2.31 7.92
CA PHE A 26 6.30 -2.93 6.79
C PHE A 26 6.93 -1.88 5.89
N TYR A 27 8.12 -2.20 5.36
CA TYR A 27 8.80 -1.41 4.34
C TYR A 27 8.86 -2.20 3.03
N PRO A 28 8.51 -1.60 1.87
CA PRO A 28 7.90 -0.26 1.72
C PRO A 28 6.50 -0.19 2.35
N THR A 29 6.01 1.03 2.58
CA THR A 29 4.73 1.30 3.26
C THR A 29 3.55 0.64 2.54
N CYS A 30 2.42 0.42 3.22
CA CYS A 30 1.25 -0.25 2.62
C CYS A 30 0.72 0.47 1.38
N SER A 31 0.80 1.81 1.33
CA SER A 31 0.36 2.61 0.19
C SER A 31 1.35 2.52 -0.98
N GLU A 32 2.66 2.54 -0.71
CA GLU A 32 3.71 2.34 -1.72
C GLU A 32 3.62 0.91 -2.30
N TYR A 33 3.42 -0.08 -1.43
CA TYR A 33 3.17 -1.47 -1.82
C TYR A 33 1.93 -1.58 -2.70
N ALA A 34 0.84 -0.87 -2.38
CA ALA A 34 -0.37 -0.85 -3.20
C ALA A 34 -0.10 -0.31 -4.61
N VAL A 35 0.66 0.77 -4.73
CA VAL A 35 1.07 1.33 -6.03
C VAL A 35 1.91 0.33 -6.81
N GLN A 36 2.90 -0.29 -6.18
CA GLN A 36 3.77 -1.29 -6.82
C GLN A 36 2.98 -2.53 -7.26
N ALA A 37 2.10 -3.05 -6.41
CA ALA A 37 1.30 -4.23 -6.67
C ALA A 37 0.27 -4.00 -7.79
N VAL A 38 -0.39 -2.83 -7.81
CA VAL A 38 -1.32 -2.44 -8.88
C VAL A 38 -0.57 -2.24 -10.21
N THR A 39 0.62 -1.67 -10.16
CA THR A 39 1.46 -1.47 -11.35
C THR A 39 1.89 -2.81 -11.95
N LYS A 40 2.35 -3.75 -11.11
CA LYS A 40 2.89 -5.05 -11.52
C LYS A 40 1.82 -6.08 -11.89
N TYR A 41 0.86 -6.33 -11.00
CA TYR A 41 -0.15 -7.37 -11.16
C TYR A 41 -1.49 -6.88 -11.72
N GLY A 42 -1.64 -5.57 -11.92
CA GLY A 42 -2.90 -4.95 -12.31
C GLY A 42 -3.80 -4.62 -11.13
N VAL A 43 -4.92 -3.95 -11.41
CA VAL A 43 -5.79 -3.33 -10.40
C VAL A 43 -6.33 -4.35 -9.39
N ILE A 44 -6.98 -5.42 -9.89
CA ILE A 44 -7.74 -6.35 -9.03
C ILE A 44 -6.77 -7.12 -8.12
N LYS A 45 -5.75 -7.73 -8.70
CA LYS A 45 -4.76 -8.54 -7.96
C LYS A 45 -3.88 -7.66 -7.07
N GLY A 46 -3.53 -6.46 -7.52
CA GLY A 46 -2.78 -5.47 -6.73
C GLY A 46 -3.55 -4.96 -5.52
N LEU A 47 -4.85 -4.66 -5.67
CA LEU A 47 -5.70 -4.26 -4.55
C LEU A 47 -5.91 -5.38 -3.54
N LEU A 48 -6.10 -6.63 -3.99
CA LEU A 48 -6.21 -7.78 -3.09
C LEU A 48 -4.94 -7.97 -2.24
N LEU A 49 -3.76 -7.93 -2.87
CA LEU A 49 -2.47 -8.01 -2.18
C LEU A 49 -2.27 -6.85 -1.19
N ALA A 50 -2.61 -5.64 -1.60
CA ALA A 50 -2.51 -4.45 -0.76
C ALA A 50 -3.45 -4.52 0.45
N ALA A 51 -4.72 -4.89 0.24
CA ALA A 51 -5.72 -5.03 1.29
C ALA A 51 -5.32 -6.10 2.31
N TYR A 52 -4.86 -7.26 1.83
CA TYR A 52 -4.34 -8.33 2.68
C TYR A 52 -3.17 -7.85 3.55
N ARG A 53 -2.27 -7.03 2.99
CA ARG A 53 -1.15 -6.46 3.73
C ARG A 53 -1.60 -5.41 4.76
N ILE A 54 -2.59 -4.58 4.43
CA ILE A 54 -3.17 -3.59 5.36
C ILE A 54 -3.78 -4.31 6.57
N LEU A 55 -4.52 -5.40 6.35
CA LEU A 55 -5.08 -6.25 7.42
C LEU A 55 -3.99 -6.84 8.34
N ARG A 56 -2.83 -7.20 7.77
CA ARG A 56 -1.66 -7.69 8.54
C ARG A 56 -0.87 -6.56 9.20
N CYS A 57 -1.06 -5.31 8.80
CA CYS A 57 -0.35 -4.15 9.34
C CYS A 57 -1.00 -3.70 10.66
N ASN A 58 -0.86 -4.54 11.69
CA ASN A 58 -1.37 -4.30 13.04
C ASN A 58 -0.21 -4.28 14.06
N PRO A 59 -0.42 -3.73 15.27
CA PRO A 59 0.63 -3.60 16.28
C PRO A 59 1.13 -4.93 16.89
N PHE A 60 0.57 -6.07 16.48
CA PHE A 60 1.04 -7.40 16.86
C PHE A 60 1.92 -8.06 15.79
N SER A 61 2.06 -7.43 14.62
CA SER A 61 2.93 -7.92 13.57
C SER A 61 4.36 -7.39 13.76
N PRO A 62 5.41 -8.22 13.67
CA PRO A 62 6.80 -7.78 13.87
C PRO A 62 7.26 -6.71 12.86
N GLY A 63 6.50 -6.47 11.79
CA GLY A 63 6.95 -5.62 10.69
C GLY A 63 8.09 -6.27 9.92
N GLY A 64 8.62 -5.56 8.93
CA GLY A 64 9.76 -6.05 8.15
C GLY A 64 9.80 -5.58 6.70
N TYR A 65 10.82 -6.04 5.98
CA TYR A 65 11.00 -5.76 4.56
C TYR A 65 10.22 -6.76 3.70
N ASP A 66 9.20 -6.28 2.99
CA ASP A 66 8.37 -7.12 2.12
C ASP A 66 8.05 -6.34 0.83
N PRO A 67 8.99 -6.22 -0.11
CA PRO A 67 8.74 -5.56 -1.39
C PRO A 67 7.87 -6.43 -2.29
N VAL A 68 7.16 -5.80 -3.23
CA VAL A 68 6.40 -6.53 -4.26
C VAL A 68 7.40 -7.29 -5.16
N LYS A 69 7.37 -8.63 -5.09
CA LYS A 69 8.20 -9.53 -5.91
C LYS A 69 7.85 -9.55 -7.37
#